data_AF-A0A9W4LI61-F1
#
_entry.id   AF-A0A9W4LI61-F1
#
_cell.length_a   1.000
_cell.length_b   1.000
_cell.length_c   1.000
_cell.angle_alpha   90.00
_cell.angle_beta   90.00
_cell.angle_gamma   90.00
#
_symmetry.space_group_name_H-M   'P 1'
#
loop_
_entity.id
_entity.type
_entity.pdbx_description
1 polymer ?
#
loop_
_entity_poly.entity_id
_entity_poly.type
_entity_poly.pdbx_seq_one_letter_code
_entity_poly.pdbx_strand_id
1 'polypeptide(L)'
;MSILIVGAGFAGATYARTLAEAGYQVHVIDSRDHIGGNAYDYVHETGVRVHRYGPHLFHTNNEDVVRWLERFGEFVPYEHSVTVSHGDRYLPMPIGRGTVEAYYDRRFETEAELEAFLASVAIPSDNPRNAAEYLNSRIGPDLTDLLFRRYTKKMWNLDLEDMDAAVVKRISINTGYEHRYFPNDKFQLMPRDGYTRIFENIFDHPLIRISLATAFDPSMVQDYDHVFTSAAIDEHYEYRFGQLPYRSLRFHSAVYPATESDPPTSVVNFSDTGPFTRETYWHMLPQHLVTETGSYLKTKEEPCDFRDNNLERYYPVKDAAGESQARYLTYKELADKEEKLTFIGRCGTYQYLDMHQVINQSLQGATRWLRERDEDARAAG
;
A
#
# COMPACT_ATOMS: atom_id res chain seq x y z
N MET A 1 13.73 -3.02 -30.59
CA MET A 1 14.13 -3.80 -29.42
C MET A 1 12.88 -4.30 -28.71
N SER A 2 12.93 -5.53 -28.19
CA SER A 2 11.85 -6.22 -27.48
C SER A 2 12.16 -6.25 -25.98
N ILE A 3 11.19 -5.84 -25.17
CA ILE A 3 11.31 -5.75 -23.71
C ILE A 3 10.26 -6.64 -23.06
N LEU A 4 10.68 -7.44 -22.08
CA LEU A 4 9.75 -8.17 -21.21
C LEU A 4 9.56 -7.38 -19.91
N ILE A 5 8.31 -7.29 -19.48
CA ILE A 5 7.92 -6.75 -18.18
C ILE A 5 7.17 -7.82 -17.41
N VAL A 6 7.67 -8.17 -16.24
CA VAL A 6 7.08 -9.18 -15.36
C VAL A 6 6.31 -8.48 -14.24
N GLY A 7 5.00 -8.69 -14.23
CA GLY A 7 4.01 -8.12 -13.32
C GLY A 7 3.30 -6.91 -13.93
N ALA A 8 1.98 -6.94 -13.94
CA ALA A 8 1.08 -5.93 -14.49
C ALA A 8 0.52 -4.96 -13.42
N GLY A 9 1.22 -4.81 -12.28
CA GLY A 9 0.96 -3.76 -11.28
C GLY A 9 1.56 -2.41 -11.70
N PHE A 10 1.45 -1.38 -10.83
CA PHE A 10 1.89 -0.01 -11.16
C PHE A 10 3.33 0.09 -11.67
N ALA A 11 4.26 -0.70 -11.12
CA ALA A 11 5.64 -0.67 -11.58
C ALA A 11 5.73 -1.10 -13.05
N GLY A 12 5.26 -2.30 -13.37
CA GLY A 12 5.27 -2.82 -14.74
C GLY A 12 4.44 -1.99 -15.70
N ALA A 13 3.26 -1.52 -15.29
CA ALA A 13 2.41 -0.66 -16.12
C ALA A 13 3.10 0.67 -16.48
N THR A 14 3.78 1.29 -15.52
CA THR A 14 4.52 2.54 -15.74
C THR A 14 5.69 2.31 -16.70
N TYR A 15 6.52 1.27 -16.47
CA TYR A 15 7.60 0.92 -17.38
C TYR A 15 7.08 0.59 -18.78
N ALA A 16 5.99 -0.18 -18.88
CA ALA A 16 5.42 -0.59 -20.15
C ALA A 16 5.03 0.61 -20.99
N ARG A 17 4.28 1.54 -20.38
CA ARG A 17 3.82 2.74 -21.06
C ARG A 17 4.97 3.65 -21.46
N THR A 18 5.90 3.93 -20.55
CA THR A 18 7.04 4.81 -20.83
C THR A 18 7.94 4.25 -21.95
N LEU A 19 8.24 2.95 -21.93
CA LEU A 19 9.10 2.34 -22.95
C LEU A 19 8.39 2.21 -24.30
N ALA A 20 7.09 1.90 -24.29
CA ALA A 20 6.31 1.83 -25.52
C ALA A 20 6.17 3.21 -26.19
N GLU A 21 6.00 4.29 -25.42
CA GLU A 21 6.02 5.67 -25.93
C GLU A 21 7.38 6.06 -26.54
N ALA A 22 8.47 5.44 -26.07
CA ALA A 22 9.80 5.57 -26.65
C ALA A 22 10.05 4.65 -27.86
N GLY A 23 9.04 3.90 -28.33
CA GLY A 23 9.12 3.08 -29.53
C GLY A 23 9.57 1.63 -29.33
N TYR A 24 9.69 1.16 -28.09
CA TYR A 24 10.04 -0.24 -27.80
C TYR A 24 8.82 -1.16 -27.91
N GLN A 25 9.05 -2.39 -28.38
CA GLN A 25 8.05 -3.45 -28.34
C GLN A 25 8.03 -4.04 -26.93
N VAL A 26 6.90 -3.99 -26.25
CA VAL A 26 6.78 -4.39 -24.85
C VAL A 26 5.83 -5.56 -24.71
N HIS A 27 6.31 -6.64 -24.11
CA HIS A 27 5.49 -7.75 -23.65
C HIS A 27 5.37 -7.70 -22.14
N VAL A 28 4.15 -7.56 -21.63
CA VAL A 28 3.83 -7.63 -20.21
C VAL A 28 3.29 -9.01 -19.89
N ILE A 29 3.84 -9.68 -18.89
CA ILE A 29 3.28 -10.92 -18.35
C ILE A 29 2.86 -10.72 -16.89
N ASP A 30 1.79 -11.37 -16.46
CA ASP A 30 1.42 -11.48 -15.05
C ASP A 30 1.00 -12.91 -14.74
N SER A 31 1.38 -13.42 -13.57
CA SER A 31 0.99 -14.76 -13.11
C SER A 31 -0.48 -14.80 -12.70
N ARG A 32 -1.08 -13.66 -12.37
CA ARG A 32 -2.51 -13.52 -12.11
C ARG A 32 -3.32 -13.47 -13.41
N ASP A 33 -4.60 -13.77 -13.30
CA ASP A 33 -5.58 -13.73 -14.38
C ASP A 33 -6.12 -12.32 -14.67
N HIS A 34 -5.55 -11.28 -14.05
CA HIS A 34 -5.94 -9.89 -14.23
C HIS A 34 -4.75 -8.93 -14.16
N ILE A 35 -4.95 -7.72 -14.66
CA ILE A 35 -3.99 -6.60 -14.55
C ILE A 35 -4.15 -5.85 -13.22
N GLY A 36 -3.27 -4.88 -12.96
CA GLY A 36 -3.38 -3.94 -11.83
C GLY A 36 -2.68 -4.38 -10.56
N GLY A 37 -2.18 -5.63 -10.50
CA GLY A 37 -1.55 -6.17 -9.30
C GLY A 37 -2.46 -6.05 -8.09
N ASN A 38 -1.96 -5.51 -6.98
CA ASN A 38 -2.76 -5.34 -5.76
C ASN A 38 -3.82 -4.23 -5.87
N ALA A 39 -3.66 -3.28 -6.79
CA ALA A 39 -4.65 -2.23 -7.01
C ALA A 39 -5.84 -2.68 -7.87
N TYR A 40 -5.88 -3.96 -8.28
CA TYR A 40 -6.99 -4.51 -9.05
C TYR A 40 -8.33 -4.37 -8.31
N ASP A 41 -9.32 -3.86 -9.04
CA ASP A 41 -10.71 -3.77 -8.62
C ASP A 41 -11.69 -4.37 -9.63
N TYR A 42 -12.86 -4.74 -9.13
CA TYR A 42 -13.95 -5.28 -9.94
C TYR A 42 -15.30 -4.83 -9.37
N VAL A 43 -16.35 -4.86 -10.18
CA VAL A 43 -17.72 -4.60 -9.71
C VAL A 43 -18.35 -5.94 -9.32
N HIS A 44 -18.71 -6.07 -8.05
CA HIS A 44 -19.38 -7.25 -7.49
C HIS A 44 -20.86 -7.29 -7.91
N GLU A 45 -21.52 -8.44 -7.80
CA GLU A 45 -22.96 -8.62 -8.15
C GLU A 45 -23.90 -7.72 -7.34
N THR A 46 -23.45 -7.22 -6.19
CA THR A 46 -24.14 -6.19 -5.41
C THR A 46 -24.11 -4.80 -6.05
N GLY A 47 -23.47 -4.65 -7.21
CA GLY A 47 -23.26 -3.38 -7.90
C GLY A 47 -22.24 -2.46 -7.23
N VAL A 48 -21.46 -2.98 -6.28
CA VAL A 48 -20.41 -2.24 -5.56
C VAL A 48 -19.03 -2.62 -6.12
N ARG A 49 -18.21 -1.62 -6.42
CA ARG A 49 -16.80 -1.77 -6.78
C ARG A 49 -15.97 -2.12 -5.56
N VAL A 50 -15.15 -3.15 -5.69
CA VAL A 50 -14.39 -3.76 -4.61
C VAL A 50 -12.95 -3.89 -5.05
N HIS A 51 -12.02 -3.45 -4.21
CA HIS A 51 -10.62 -3.75 -4.43
C HIS A 51 -10.34 -5.15 -3.90
N ARG A 52 -9.85 -6.04 -4.76
CA ARG A 52 -9.67 -7.46 -4.42
C ARG A 52 -8.67 -7.66 -3.28
N TYR A 53 -7.73 -6.74 -3.13
CA TYR A 53 -6.58 -6.87 -2.22
C TYR A 53 -6.50 -5.75 -1.18
N GLY A 54 -7.67 -5.32 -0.67
CA GLY A 54 -7.79 -4.28 0.35
C GLY A 54 -7.92 -2.87 -0.24
N PRO A 55 -8.34 -1.89 0.58
CA PRO A 55 -8.58 -0.53 0.11
C PRO A 55 -7.27 0.12 -0.35
N HIS A 56 -7.31 0.70 -1.55
CA HIS A 56 -6.19 1.36 -2.22
C HIS A 56 -6.60 2.80 -2.47
N LEU A 57 -6.05 3.69 -1.66
CA LEU A 57 -6.46 5.09 -1.61
C LEU A 57 -5.32 5.90 -2.18
N PHE A 58 -5.55 6.64 -3.26
CA PHE A 58 -4.48 7.38 -3.90
C PHE A 58 -4.30 8.72 -3.18
N HIS A 59 -3.09 8.95 -2.68
CA HIS A 59 -2.69 10.19 -2.03
C HIS A 59 -1.25 10.53 -2.44
N THR A 60 -0.94 11.81 -2.65
CA THR A 60 0.42 12.28 -2.92
C THR A 60 0.56 13.80 -2.81
N ASN A 61 1.81 14.26 -2.69
CA ASN A 61 2.22 15.64 -2.96
C ASN A 61 2.89 15.80 -4.35
N ASN A 62 3.13 14.70 -5.08
CA ASN A 62 3.83 14.72 -6.35
C ASN A 62 2.86 15.01 -7.51
N GLU A 63 2.84 16.26 -7.96
CA GLU A 63 1.98 16.72 -9.05
C GLU A 63 2.30 16.06 -10.40
N ASP A 64 3.55 15.66 -10.64
CA ASP A 64 3.92 14.97 -11.89
C ASP A 64 3.31 13.58 -11.98
N VAL A 65 3.21 12.86 -10.86
CA VAL A 65 2.52 11.57 -10.79
C VAL A 65 1.02 11.73 -11.03
N VAL A 66 0.40 12.77 -10.46
CA VAL A 66 -1.03 13.07 -10.70
C VAL A 66 -1.26 13.34 -12.19
N ARG A 67 -0.49 14.27 -12.77
CA ARG A 67 -0.57 14.59 -14.21
C ARG A 67 -0.36 13.36 -15.09
N TRP A 68 0.53 12.46 -14.70
CA TRP A 68 0.76 11.23 -15.45
C TRP A 68 -0.46 10.29 -15.40
N LEU A 69 -1.08 10.11 -14.24
CA LEU A 69 -2.26 9.26 -14.07
C LEU A 69 -3.50 9.82 -14.78
N GLU A 70 -3.70 11.14 -14.75
CA GLU A 70 -4.85 11.81 -15.39
C GLU A 70 -4.89 11.63 -16.92
N ARG A 71 -3.77 11.24 -17.55
CA ARG A 71 -3.74 10.84 -18.96
C ARG A 71 -4.53 9.56 -19.24
N PHE A 72 -4.78 8.75 -18.21
CA PHE A 72 -5.35 7.41 -18.30
C PHE A 72 -6.70 7.28 -17.60
N GLY A 73 -7.28 8.37 -17.09
CA GLY A 73 -8.64 8.39 -16.59
C GLY A 73 -8.92 9.55 -15.66
N GLU A 74 -10.20 9.72 -15.34
CA GLU A 74 -10.65 10.77 -14.43
C GLU A 74 -10.51 10.36 -12.97
N PHE A 75 -10.18 11.33 -12.13
CA PHE A 75 -10.08 11.17 -10.69
C PHE A 75 -11.05 12.12 -9.98
N VAL A 76 -11.62 11.66 -8.86
CA VAL A 76 -12.50 12.44 -7.99
C VAL A 76 -11.82 12.69 -6.65
N PRO A 77 -12.02 13.87 -6.01
CA PRO A 77 -11.46 14.15 -4.71
C PRO A 77 -12.05 13.23 -3.63
N TYR A 78 -11.19 12.73 -2.74
CA TYR A 78 -11.59 11.92 -1.60
C TYR A 78 -10.60 12.07 -0.46
N GLU A 79 -10.99 12.73 0.62
CA GLU A 79 -10.19 12.78 1.84
C GLU A 79 -10.54 11.58 2.72
N HIS A 80 -9.59 10.66 2.89
CA HIS A 80 -9.85 9.44 3.64
C HIS A 80 -9.86 9.68 5.15
N SER A 81 -10.77 9.03 5.85
CA SER A 81 -10.84 9.03 7.31
C SER A 81 -11.13 7.62 7.81
N VAL A 82 -10.61 7.32 9.00
CA VAL A 82 -10.73 6.02 9.66
C VAL A 82 -11.30 6.21 11.05
N THR A 83 -12.06 5.23 11.53
CA THR A 83 -12.45 5.14 12.94
C THR A 83 -11.96 3.84 13.56
N VAL A 84 -11.81 3.82 14.88
CA VAL A 84 -11.56 2.62 15.68
C VAL A 84 -12.82 2.26 16.43
N SER A 85 -13.27 1.01 16.29
CA SER A 85 -14.37 0.48 17.10
C SER A 85 -13.92 0.33 18.55
N HIS A 86 -14.74 0.84 19.48
CA HIS A 86 -14.51 0.76 20.92
C HIS A 86 -15.84 0.67 21.68
N GLY A 87 -16.24 -0.55 22.06
CA GLY A 87 -17.57 -0.80 22.63
C GLY A 87 -18.66 -0.38 21.64
N ASP A 88 -19.62 0.42 22.10
CA ASP A 88 -20.71 0.96 21.28
C ASP A 88 -20.33 2.29 20.58
N ARG A 89 -19.06 2.70 20.64
CA ARG A 89 -18.56 3.98 20.10
C ARG A 89 -17.53 3.77 18.99
N TYR A 90 -17.33 4.83 18.20
CA TYR A 90 -16.28 4.94 17.20
C TYR A 90 -15.36 6.10 17.56
N LEU A 91 -14.06 5.85 17.62
CA LEU A 91 -13.04 6.87 17.88
C LEU A 91 -12.37 7.29 16.57
N PRO A 92 -12.27 8.58 16.24
CA PRO A 92 -11.61 9.01 15.00
C PRO A 92 -10.10 8.70 15.03
N MET A 93 -9.54 8.39 13.86
CA MET A 93 -8.10 8.22 13.62
C MET A 93 -7.71 9.05 12.38
N PRO A 94 -6.60 9.82 12.39
CA PRO A 94 -5.48 9.85 13.36
C PRO A 94 -5.85 10.43 14.73
N ILE A 95 -4.96 10.23 15.72
CA ILE A 95 -5.20 10.69 17.08
C ILE A 95 -5.27 12.20 17.09
N GLY A 96 -6.45 12.71 17.45
CA GLY A 96 -6.75 14.12 17.59
C GLY A 96 -7.53 14.41 18.86
N ARG A 97 -7.95 15.67 19.03
CA ARG A 97 -8.86 16.09 20.11
C ARG A 97 -10.10 15.22 20.15
N GLY A 98 -10.77 15.02 19.01
CA GLY A 98 -11.96 14.18 18.92
C GLY A 98 -11.75 12.74 19.40
N THR A 99 -10.54 12.18 19.21
CA THR A 99 -10.18 10.84 19.70
C THR A 99 -10.10 10.82 21.22
N VAL A 100 -9.39 11.80 21.79
CA VAL A 100 -9.16 11.89 23.24
C VAL A 100 -10.47 12.21 23.96
N GLU A 101 -11.28 13.12 23.41
CA GLU A 101 -12.58 13.47 23.98
C GLU A 101 -13.54 12.28 23.99
N ALA A 102 -13.59 11.51 22.90
CA ALA A 102 -14.47 10.36 22.78
C ALA A 102 -14.04 9.19 23.70
N TYR A 103 -12.73 9.01 23.91
CA TYR A 103 -12.21 7.95 24.78
C TYR A 103 -12.38 8.28 26.27
N TYR A 104 -11.98 9.48 26.70
CA TYR A 104 -12.03 9.88 28.11
C TYR A 104 -13.38 10.49 28.53
N ASP A 105 -14.34 10.59 27.62
CA ASP A 105 -15.66 11.20 27.84
C ASP A 105 -15.56 12.62 28.44
N ARG A 106 -14.57 13.39 27.95
CA ARG A 106 -14.20 14.71 28.47
C ARG A 106 -14.00 15.69 27.32
N ARG A 107 -14.52 16.91 27.41
CA ARG A 107 -14.25 17.96 26.43
C ARG A 107 -13.02 18.80 26.77
N PHE A 108 -12.34 19.30 25.74
CA PHE A 108 -11.22 20.23 25.85
C PHE A 108 -11.50 21.48 25.01
N GLU A 109 -11.57 22.64 25.66
CA GLU A 109 -11.91 23.89 24.98
C GLU A 109 -10.74 24.41 24.14
N THR A 110 -9.50 24.14 24.59
CA THR A 110 -8.28 24.64 23.93
C THR A 110 -7.27 23.52 23.67
N GLU A 111 -6.35 23.74 22.73
CA GLU A 111 -5.22 22.81 22.49
C GLU A 111 -4.33 22.69 23.73
N ALA A 112 -4.10 23.79 24.45
CA ALA A 112 -3.29 23.80 25.67
C ALA A 112 -3.89 22.94 26.80
N GLU A 113 -5.23 22.91 26.94
CA GLU A 113 -5.89 22.01 27.90
C GLU A 113 -5.70 20.55 27.54
N LEU A 114 -5.83 20.22 26.25
CA LEU A 114 -5.61 18.86 25.75
C LEU A 114 -4.15 18.43 25.94
N GLU A 115 -3.20 19.29 25.62
CA GLU A 115 -1.76 19.03 25.79
C GLU A 115 -1.42 18.80 27.27
N ALA A 116 -1.92 19.64 28.18
CA ALA A 116 -1.72 19.46 29.61
C ALA A 116 -2.32 18.13 30.11
N PHE A 117 -3.49 17.75 29.59
CA PHE A 117 -4.11 16.47 29.93
C PHE A 117 -3.30 15.27 29.39
N LEU A 118 -2.90 15.30 28.13
CA LEU A 118 -2.05 14.24 27.55
C LEU A 118 -0.73 14.11 28.31
N ALA A 119 -0.11 15.22 28.69
CA ALA A 119 1.09 15.22 29.54
C ALA A 119 0.84 14.61 30.93
N SER A 120 -0.37 14.73 31.49
CA SER A 120 -0.73 14.17 32.79
C SER A 120 -0.92 12.64 32.78
N VAL A 121 -1.29 12.06 31.64
CA VAL A 121 -1.45 10.60 31.46
C VAL A 121 -0.24 9.93 30.80
N ALA A 122 0.64 10.73 30.20
CA ALA A 122 1.86 10.25 29.56
C ALA A 122 2.87 9.69 30.57
N ILE A 123 3.70 8.74 30.12
CA ILE A 123 4.88 8.27 30.85
C ILE A 123 6.11 9.01 30.29
N PRO A 124 6.69 9.99 31.01
CA PRO A 124 7.80 10.79 30.48
C PRO A 124 8.98 9.93 30.03
N SER A 125 9.49 10.22 28.83
CA SER A 125 10.67 9.56 28.28
C SER A 125 11.35 10.50 27.28
N ASP A 126 12.53 11.01 27.63
CA ASP A 126 13.31 11.91 26.78
C ASP A 126 13.86 11.21 25.54
N ASN A 127 14.25 9.94 25.68
CA ASN A 127 14.88 9.13 24.63
C ASN A 127 14.17 7.77 24.51
N PRO A 128 12.95 7.72 23.95
CA PRO A 128 12.20 6.48 23.81
C PRO A 128 12.93 5.51 22.88
N ARG A 129 13.15 4.29 23.37
CA ARG A 129 13.95 3.25 22.71
C ARG A 129 13.14 2.42 21.71
N ASN A 130 11.83 2.34 21.90
CA ASN A 130 10.92 1.56 21.09
C ASN A 130 9.58 2.28 20.90
N ALA A 131 8.68 1.69 20.10
CA ALA A 131 7.37 2.25 19.80
C ALA A 131 6.49 2.40 21.05
N ALA A 132 6.57 1.46 22.01
CA ALA A 132 5.81 1.52 23.25
C ALA A 132 6.17 2.76 24.09
N GLU A 133 7.46 2.96 24.36
CA GLU A 133 7.95 4.11 25.14
C GLU A 133 7.61 5.44 24.45
N TYR A 134 7.72 5.50 23.13
CA TYR A 134 7.37 6.70 22.37
C TYR A 134 5.87 7.03 22.45
N LEU A 135 5.00 6.04 22.27
CA LEU A 135 3.56 6.29 22.31
C LEU A 135 3.10 6.59 23.74
N ASN A 136 3.57 5.84 24.73
CA ASN A 136 3.27 6.09 26.13
C ASN A 136 3.70 7.49 26.59
N SER A 137 4.82 8.02 26.09
CA SER A 137 5.28 9.37 26.41
C SER A 137 4.50 10.48 25.72
N ARG A 138 3.64 10.16 24.75
CA ARG A 138 2.87 11.14 23.99
C ARG A 138 1.37 11.09 24.26
N ILE A 139 0.80 9.90 24.45
CA ILE A 139 -0.66 9.70 24.57
C ILE A 139 -1.06 8.85 25.77
N GLY A 140 -0.09 8.40 26.57
CA GLY A 140 -0.32 7.55 27.73
C GLY A 140 -0.59 6.08 27.39
N PRO A 141 -0.55 5.19 28.40
CA PRO A 141 -0.71 3.74 28.19
C PRO A 141 -2.06 3.34 27.62
N ASP A 142 -3.14 3.95 28.07
CA ASP A 142 -4.50 3.57 27.70
C ASP A 142 -4.79 3.73 26.19
N LEU A 143 -4.50 4.91 25.64
CA LEU A 143 -4.63 5.16 24.20
C LEU A 143 -3.58 4.38 23.40
N THR A 144 -2.38 4.16 23.96
CA THR A 144 -1.35 3.33 23.33
C THR A 144 -1.83 1.90 23.14
N ASP A 145 -2.43 1.33 24.18
CA ASP A 145 -2.92 -0.04 24.19
C ASP A 145 -4.11 -0.22 23.25
N LEU A 146 -5.04 0.72 23.30
CA LEU A 146 -6.24 0.72 22.47
C LEU A 146 -5.91 0.90 20.98
N LEU A 147 -5.13 1.93 20.63
CA LEU A 147 -5.01 2.37 19.23
C LEU A 147 -3.84 1.69 18.51
N PHE A 148 -2.82 1.22 19.25
CA PHE A 148 -1.62 0.66 18.63
C PHE A 148 -1.30 -0.75 19.09
N ARG A 149 -1.28 -1.06 20.39
CA ARG A 149 -0.70 -2.33 20.88
C ARG A 149 -1.36 -3.55 20.23
N ARG A 150 -2.69 -3.63 20.34
CA ARG A 150 -3.45 -4.78 19.83
C ARG A 150 -3.47 -4.80 18.30
N TYR A 151 -3.64 -3.65 17.66
CA TYR A 151 -3.62 -3.56 16.20
C TYR A 151 -2.25 -3.99 15.62
N THR A 152 -1.16 -3.48 16.18
CA THR A 152 0.21 -3.82 15.79
C THR A 152 0.51 -5.29 16.01
N LYS A 153 0.09 -5.87 17.14
CA LYS A 153 0.24 -7.30 17.38
C LYS A 153 -0.45 -8.14 16.32
N LYS A 154 -1.70 -7.81 15.95
CA LYS A 154 -2.42 -8.49 14.86
C LYS A 154 -1.72 -8.30 13.52
N MET A 155 -1.41 -7.06 13.16
CA MET A 155 -0.87 -6.70 11.85
C MET A 155 0.52 -7.27 11.60
N TRP A 156 1.40 -7.22 12.61
CA TRP A 156 2.82 -7.51 12.45
C TRP A 156 3.30 -8.73 13.22
N ASN A 157 2.49 -9.30 14.12
CA ASN A 157 2.90 -10.31 15.08
C ASN A 157 4.08 -9.86 15.97
N LEU A 158 4.17 -8.55 16.23
CA LEU A 158 5.20 -7.93 17.05
C LEU A 158 4.56 -7.17 18.20
N ASP A 159 5.22 -7.19 19.37
CA ASP A 159 4.87 -6.29 20.47
C ASP A 159 5.47 -4.91 20.21
N LEU A 160 4.88 -3.85 20.79
CA LEU A 160 5.36 -2.48 20.58
C LEU A 160 6.77 -2.27 21.14
N GLU A 161 7.15 -3.06 22.14
CA GLU A 161 8.46 -3.08 22.76
C GLU A 161 9.56 -3.57 21.80
N ASP A 162 9.21 -4.41 20.83
CA ASP A 162 10.11 -5.00 19.84
C ASP A 162 10.17 -4.19 18.52
N MET A 163 9.42 -3.08 18.46
CA MET A 163 9.32 -2.24 17.28
C MET A 163 10.11 -0.94 17.45
N ASP A 164 10.91 -0.57 16.45
CA ASP A 164 11.65 0.70 16.45
C ASP A 164 10.68 1.89 16.54
N ALA A 165 11.01 2.88 17.38
CA ALA A 165 10.20 4.08 17.56
C ALA A 165 9.96 4.85 16.25
N ALA A 166 10.87 4.79 15.28
CA ALA A 166 10.73 5.39 13.95
C ALA A 166 9.49 4.90 13.20
N VAL A 167 9.01 3.67 13.46
CA VAL A 167 7.81 3.11 12.80
C VAL A 167 6.54 3.86 13.19
N VAL A 168 6.47 4.36 14.43
CA VAL A 168 5.30 5.08 14.97
C VAL A 168 5.50 6.59 15.01
N LYS A 169 6.74 7.10 14.98
CA LYS A 169 7.05 8.54 14.87
C LYS A 169 6.47 9.21 13.62
N ARG A 170 6.19 8.44 12.57
CA ARG A 170 5.50 8.93 11.35
C ARG A 170 4.01 9.19 11.54
N ILE A 171 3.42 8.70 12.63
CA ILE A 171 1.99 8.82 12.92
C ILE A 171 1.77 10.18 13.58
N SER A 172 1.05 11.06 12.90
CA SER A 172 0.71 12.38 13.42
C SER A 172 -0.22 12.26 14.62
N ILE A 173 0.25 12.68 15.80
CA ILE A 173 -0.58 12.94 16.97
C ILE A 173 -0.91 14.44 16.92
N ASN A 174 -2.16 14.75 16.61
CA ASN A 174 -2.63 16.13 16.49
C ASN A 174 -3.42 16.54 17.75
N THR A 175 -3.44 17.84 18.06
CA THR A 175 -4.20 18.40 19.20
C THR A 175 -5.48 19.15 18.75
N GLY A 176 -5.72 19.15 17.44
CA GLY A 176 -6.90 19.72 16.78
C GLY A 176 -7.96 18.67 16.44
N TYR A 177 -8.88 19.02 15.53
CA TYR A 177 -9.93 18.14 15.01
C TYR A 177 -9.61 17.58 13.61
N GLU A 178 -8.32 17.39 13.32
CA GLU A 178 -7.90 16.81 12.05
C GLU A 178 -8.30 15.33 12.01
N HIS A 179 -9.17 14.98 11.06
CA HIS A 179 -9.77 13.66 10.90
C HIS A 179 -9.32 12.97 9.62
N ARG A 180 -8.58 13.66 8.75
CA ARG A 180 -8.04 13.08 7.52
C ARG A 180 -6.85 12.19 7.87
N TYR A 181 -6.81 11.03 7.25
CA TYR A 181 -5.76 10.03 7.44
C TYR A 181 -4.45 10.44 6.76
N PHE A 182 -4.53 11.24 5.68
CA PHE A 182 -3.38 11.79 4.95
C PHE A 182 -3.40 13.33 4.94
N PRO A 183 -3.35 14.00 6.11
CA PRO A 183 -3.60 15.44 6.20
C PRO A 183 -2.51 16.29 5.52
N ASN A 184 -1.33 15.70 5.28
CA ASN A 184 -0.17 16.35 4.69
C ASN A 184 -0.08 16.17 3.17
N ASP A 185 -0.97 15.39 2.54
CA ASP A 185 -0.97 15.19 1.10
C ASP A 185 -1.97 16.11 0.42
N LYS A 186 -1.45 16.95 -0.49
CA LYS A 186 -2.23 17.92 -1.28
C LYS A 186 -3.28 17.25 -2.16
N PHE A 187 -2.95 16.11 -2.75
CA PHE A 187 -3.84 15.37 -3.64
C PHE A 187 -4.28 14.09 -2.95
N GLN A 188 -5.57 13.96 -2.69
CA GLN A 188 -6.21 12.72 -2.25
C GLN A 188 -7.38 12.44 -3.19
N LEU A 189 -7.22 11.40 -4.00
CA LEU A 189 -8.02 11.17 -5.19
C LEU A 189 -8.41 9.69 -5.29
N MET A 190 -9.52 9.42 -5.97
CA MET A 190 -9.95 8.07 -6.34
C MET A 190 -10.28 8.04 -7.84
N PRO A 191 -9.92 6.96 -8.57
CA PRO A 191 -10.28 6.85 -9.98
C PRO A 191 -11.80 6.73 -10.12
N ARG A 192 -12.42 7.59 -10.94
CA ARG A 192 -13.88 7.61 -11.12
C ARG A 192 -14.42 6.24 -11.51
N ASP A 193 -13.74 5.61 -12.48
CA ASP A 193 -14.17 4.34 -13.08
C ASP A 193 -13.42 3.12 -12.52
N GLY A 194 -12.68 3.30 -11.41
CA GLY A 194 -11.88 2.23 -10.80
C GLY A 194 -10.46 2.15 -11.35
N TYR A 195 -9.57 1.51 -10.57
CA TYR A 195 -8.17 1.32 -10.92
C TYR A 195 -7.99 0.42 -12.11
N THR A 196 -8.79 -0.66 -12.25
CA THR A 196 -8.68 -1.55 -13.41
C THR A 196 -8.83 -0.78 -14.72
N ARG A 197 -9.75 0.21 -14.77
CA ARG A 197 -9.92 1.08 -15.94
C ARG A 197 -8.69 1.94 -16.22
N ILE A 198 -8.02 2.45 -15.18
CA ILE A 198 -6.74 3.15 -15.33
C ILE A 198 -5.69 2.23 -15.95
N PHE A 199 -5.56 0.99 -15.48
CA PHE A 199 -4.60 0.03 -16.02
C PHE A 199 -4.91 -0.38 -17.47
N GLU A 200 -6.18 -0.61 -17.81
CA GLU A 200 -6.60 -0.84 -19.20
C GLU A 200 -6.11 0.29 -20.11
N ASN A 201 -6.34 1.54 -19.70
CA ASN A 201 -5.92 2.71 -20.45
C ASN A 201 -4.39 2.91 -20.47
N ILE A 202 -3.64 2.49 -19.43
CA ILE A 202 -2.17 2.53 -19.46
C ILE A 202 -1.63 1.53 -20.49
N PHE A 203 -2.20 0.33 -20.55
CA PHE A 203 -1.74 -0.72 -21.47
C PHE A 203 -2.31 -0.59 -22.89
N ASP A 204 -3.30 0.27 -23.12
CA ASP A 204 -3.80 0.59 -24.45
C ASP A 204 -2.76 1.37 -25.27
N HIS A 205 -1.86 0.62 -25.90
CA HIS A 205 -0.82 1.09 -26.81
C HIS A 205 -0.53 0.02 -27.87
N PRO A 206 -0.33 0.37 -29.15
CA PRO A 206 -0.07 -0.61 -30.21
C PRO A 206 1.23 -1.41 -30.04
N LEU A 207 2.18 -0.92 -29.24
CA LEU A 207 3.44 -1.60 -28.94
C LEU A 207 3.43 -2.37 -27.61
N ILE A 208 2.29 -2.45 -26.93
CA ILE A 208 2.15 -3.22 -25.70
C ILE A 208 1.29 -4.45 -25.98
N ARG A 209 1.83 -5.63 -25.63
CA ARG A 209 1.09 -6.89 -25.58
C ARG A 209 1.04 -7.36 -24.13
N ILE A 210 -0.08 -7.93 -23.71
CA ILE A 210 -0.25 -8.50 -22.36
C ILE A 210 -0.56 -10.00 -22.46
N SER A 211 0.07 -10.81 -21.61
CA SER A 211 -0.28 -12.22 -21.37
C SER A 211 -0.51 -12.44 -19.88
N LEU A 212 -1.75 -12.74 -19.49
CA LEU A 212 -2.14 -13.03 -18.11
C LEU A 212 -2.05 -14.53 -17.83
N ALA A 213 -2.18 -14.93 -16.56
CA ALA A 213 -2.01 -16.30 -16.10
C ALA A 213 -0.70 -16.95 -16.62
N THR A 214 0.35 -16.14 -16.74
CA THR A 214 1.63 -16.51 -17.34
C THR A 214 2.73 -16.26 -16.30
N ALA A 215 3.23 -17.33 -15.71
CA ALA A 215 4.35 -17.24 -14.77
C ALA A 215 5.65 -16.85 -15.50
N PHE A 216 6.52 -16.13 -14.79
CA PHE A 216 7.85 -15.81 -15.30
C PHE A 216 8.78 -17.01 -15.11
N ASP A 217 9.41 -17.43 -16.21
CA ASP A 217 10.52 -18.37 -16.20
C ASP A 217 11.82 -17.57 -16.44
N PRO A 218 12.85 -17.68 -15.58
CA PRO A 218 14.14 -17.02 -15.80
C PRO A 218 14.76 -17.31 -17.17
N SER A 219 14.45 -18.45 -17.79
CA SER A 219 14.89 -18.77 -19.15
C SER A 219 14.31 -17.83 -20.20
N MET A 220 13.24 -17.07 -19.91
CA MET A 220 12.69 -16.08 -20.84
C MET A 220 13.64 -14.90 -21.04
N VAL A 221 14.59 -14.63 -20.12
CA VAL A 221 15.47 -13.45 -20.19
C VAL A 221 16.27 -13.40 -21.49
N GLN A 222 16.68 -14.55 -22.02
CA GLN A 222 17.46 -14.63 -23.26
C GLN A 222 16.67 -14.33 -24.54
N ASP A 223 15.34 -14.35 -24.48
CA ASP A 223 14.45 -14.07 -25.62
C ASP A 223 14.17 -12.58 -25.83
N TYR A 224 14.65 -11.71 -24.93
CA TYR A 224 14.42 -10.27 -24.96
C TYR A 224 15.75 -9.48 -24.91
N ASP A 225 15.67 -8.22 -25.33
CA ASP A 225 16.80 -7.29 -25.27
C ASP A 225 17.04 -6.78 -23.84
N HIS A 226 15.98 -6.72 -23.02
CA HIS A 226 16.01 -6.41 -21.59
C HIS A 226 14.73 -6.92 -20.91
N VAL A 227 14.83 -7.23 -19.62
CA VAL A 227 13.71 -7.66 -18.78
C VAL A 227 13.63 -6.77 -17.54
N PHE A 228 12.45 -6.20 -17.29
CA PHE A 228 12.13 -5.57 -16.01
C PHE A 228 11.21 -6.48 -15.23
N THR A 229 11.58 -6.86 -14.00
CA THR A 229 10.79 -7.80 -13.21
C THR A 229 10.37 -7.22 -11.87
N SER A 230 9.08 -7.33 -11.56
CA SER A 230 8.54 -7.03 -10.24
C SER A 230 8.32 -8.27 -9.37
N ALA A 231 8.82 -9.43 -9.81
CA ALA A 231 8.84 -10.66 -9.01
C ALA A 231 9.67 -10.46 -7.73
N ALA A 232 9.38 -11.26 -6.71
CA ALA A 232 10.15 -11.25 -5.47
C ALA A 232 11.59 -11.68 -5.76
N ILE A 233 12.55 -10.83 -5.39
CA ILE A 233 13.97 -11.02 -5.75
C ILE A 233 14.57 -12.30 -5.16
N ASP A 234 14.15 -12.67 -3.95
CA ASP A 234 14.58 -13.90 -3.30
C ASP A 234 14.07 -15.15 -4.01
N GLU A 235 12.82 -15.13 -4.48
CA GLU A 235 12.20 -16.22 -5.26
C GLU A 235 12.89 -16.41 -6.61
N HIS A 236 13.23 -15.33 -7.30
CA HIS A 236 13.97 -15.42 -8.56
C HIS A 236 15.31 -16.15 -8.43
N TYR A 237 16.01 -15.94 -7.30
CA TYR A 237 17.28 -16.59 -7.00
C TYR A 237 17.12 -17.86 -6.14
N GLU A 238 15.97 -18.52 -6.24
CA GLU A 238 15.67 -19.82 -5.60
C GLU A 238 15.95 -19.82 -4.08
N TYR A 239 15.76 -18.67 -3.44
CA TYR A 239 15.99 -18.45 -2.02
C TYR A 239 17.40 -18.81 -1.55
N ARG A 240 18.42 -18.74 -2.42
CA ARG A 240 19.80 -19.19 -2.14
C ARG A 240 20.49 -18.50 -0.94
N PHE A 241 20.00 -17.34 -0.51
CA PHE A 241 20.47 -16.61 0.69
C PHE A 241 19.43 -16.58 1.81
N GLY A 242 18.39 -17.41 1.70
CA GLY A 242 17.21 -17.43 2.56
C GLY A 242 16.04 -16.62 2.01
N GLN A 243 14.84 -16.87 2.57
CA GLN A 243 13.64 -16.13 2.20
C GLN A 243 13.63 -14.73 2.81
N LEU A 244 13.11 -13.76 2.07
CA LEU A 244 12.80 -12.43 2.57
C LEU A 244 11.42 -12.46 3.24
N PRO A 245 11.28 -11.99 4.49
CA PRO A 245 10.01 -12.08 5.21
C PRO A 245 8.98 -11.05 4.73
N TYR A 246 7.74 -11.50 4.54
CA TYR A 246 6.61 -10.63 4.22
C TYR A 246 5.42 -10.90 5.15
N ARG A 247 4.66 -9.85 5.47
CA ARG A 247 3.29 -10.02 5.96
C ARG A 247 2.33 -10.12 4.79
N SER A 248 1.29 -10.92 5.00
CA SER A 248 0.18 -11.10 4.08
C SER A 248 -1.16 -10.77 4.73
N LEU A 249 -2.23 -10.85 3.95
CA LEU A 249 -3.61 -10.57 4.35
C LEU A 249 -4.55 -11.56 3.67
N ARG A 250 -5.46 -12.14 4.46
CA ARG A 250 -6.63 -12.84 3.95
C ARG A 250 -7.83 -11.89 4.02
N PHE A 251 -8.61 -11.86 2.95
CA PHE A 251 -9.76 -10.98 2.80
C PHE A 251 -11.05 -11.78 2.98
N HIS A 252 -11.87 -11.37 3.93
CA HIS A 252 -13.11 -12.03 4.30
C HIS A 252 -14.28 -11.12 3.94
N SER A 253 -14.85 -11.35 2.77
CA SER A 253 -15.95 -10.55 2.24
C SER A 253 -17.31 -11.18 2.55
N ALA A 254 -18.29 -10.34 2.88
CA ALA A 254 -19.67 -10.76 3.09
C ALA A 254 -20.64 -9.70 2.57
N VAL A 255 -21.81 -10.15 2.09
CA VAL A 255 -22.90 -9.31 1.59
C VAL A 255 -23.87 -9.02 2.73
N TYR A 256 -24.27 -7.76 2.83
CA TYR A 256 -25.20 -7.26 3.86
C TYR A 256 -26.32 -6.45 3.21
N PRO A 257 -27.54 -6.45 3.79
CA PRO A 257 -28.61 -5.58 3.32
C PRO A 257 -28.24 -4.10 3.46
N ALA A 258 -28.64 -3.27 2.48
CA ALA A 258 -28.42 -1.82 2.52
C ALA A 258 -29.19 -1.11 3.66
N THR A 259 -30.08 -1.83 4.36
CA THR A 259 -30.80 -1.34 5.54
C THR A 259 -29.99 -1.39 6.83
N GLU A 260 -28.84 -2.07 6.84
CA GLU A 260 -27.95 -2.07 8.01
C GLU A 260 -27.32 -0.69 8.20
N SER A 261 -27.10 -0.28 9.46
CA SER A 261 -26.48 1.01 9.74
C SER A 261 -25.02 1.02 9.27
N ASP A 262 -24.63 2.11 8.61
CA ASP A 262 -23.23 2.39 8.31
C ASP A 262 -22.50 2.94 9.54
N PRO A 263 -21.19 2.67 9.68
CA PRO A 263 -20.32 3.38 10.60
C PRO A 263 -20.07 4.82 10.12
N PRO A 264 -19.41 5.66 10.93
CA PRO A 264 -19.09 7.03 10.51
C PRO A 264 -18.12 7.14 9.33
N THR A 265 -17.34 6.09 9.04
CA THR A 265 -16.28 6.11 8.02
C THR A 265 -16.24 4.81 7.22
N SER A 266 -15.77 4.89 5.97
CA SER A 266 -15.64 3.74 5.06
C SER A 266 -14.74 2.61 5.58
N VAL A 267 -13.82 2.92 6.49
CA VAL A 267 -12.95 1.94 7.14
C VAL A 267 -13.09 2.05 8.65
N VAL A 268 -13.28 0.91 9.30
CA VAL A 268 -13.30 0.75 10.75
C VAL A 268 -12.19 -0.20 11.17
N ASN A 269 -11.27 0.29 11.99
CA ASN A 269 -10.23 -0.53 12.62
C ASN A 269 -10.78 -1.22 13.88
N PHE A 270 -10.32 -2.44 14.12
CA PHE A 270 -10.65 -3.21 15.31
C PHE A 270 -9.47 -3.22 16.28
N SER A 271 -9.72 -2.73 17.50
CA SER A 271 -8.75 -2.71 18.61
C SER A 271 -8.94 -3.86 19.60
N ASP A 272 -9.70 -4.89 19.22
CA ASP A 272 -9.93 -6.09 20.02
C ASP A 272 -8.82 -7.15 19.84
N THR A 273 -8.97 -8.26 20.53
CA THR A 273 -8.11 -9.46 20.43
C THR A 273 -8.56 -10.44 19.34
N GLY A 274 -9.54 -10.09 18.52
CA GLY A 274 -10.01 -10.92 17.41
C GLY A 274 -8.99 -10.99 16.27
N PRO A 275 -9.20 -11.83 15.24
CA PRO A 275 -8.22 -12.02 14.17
C PRO A 275 -8.16 -10.84 13.18
N PHE A 276 -9.23 -10.05 13.07
CA PHE A 276 -9.34 -9.01 12.05
C PHE A 276 -8.73 -7.68 12.50
N THR A 277 -8.03 -6.99 11.61
CA THR A 277 -7.49 -5.64 11.87
C THR A 277 -8.47 -4.54 11.54
N ARG A 278 -9.25 -4.69 10.46
CA ARG A 278 -10.20 -3.68 10.00
C ARG A 278 -11.27 -4.26 9.09
N GLU A 279 -12.33 -3.49 8.90
CA GLU A 279 -13.39 -3.73 7.94
C GLU A 279 -13.57 -2.53 7.01
N THR A 280 -13.75 -2.81 5.72
CA THR A 280 -14.02 -1.80 4.69
C THR A 280 -15.46 -1.92 4.18
N TYR A 281 -16.15 -0.79 4.16
CA TYR A 281 -17.51 -0.57 3.69
C TYR A 281 -17.41 0.05 2.29
N TRP A 282 -17.35 -0.82 1.27
CA TRP A 282 -16.95 -0.41 -0.08
C TRP A 282 -17.87 0.63 -0.70
N HIS A 283 -19.18 0.56 -0.45
CA HIS A 283 -20.17 1.51 -0.98
C HIS A 283 -19.99 2.94 -0.47
N MET A 284 -19.29 3.13 0.66
CA MET A 284 -18.97 4.44 1.23
C MET A 284 -17.77 5.13 0.54
N LEU A 285 -17.01 4.40 -0.28
CA LEU A 285 -15.95 5.00 -1.09
C LEU A 285 -16.55 5.68 -2.33
N PRO A 286 -16.03 6.85 -2.75
CA PRO A 286 -16.64 7.60 -3.83
C PRO A 286 -16.57 6.84 -5.15
N GLN A 287 -17.69 6.82 -5.88
CA GLN A 287 -17.86 6.09 -7.15
C GLN A 287 -17.82 4.56 -7.03
N HIS A 288 -17.78 4.00 -5.82
CA HIS A 288 -17.82 2.54 -5.66
C HIS A 288 -19.23 1.97 -5.75
N LEU A 289 -20.28 2.71 -5.40
CA LEU A 289 -21.65 2.27 -5.68
C LEU A 289 -21.94 2.54 -7.17
N VAL A 290 -21.75 1.52 -8.01
CA VAL A 290 -21.95 1.60 -9.47
C VAL A 290 -23.41 1.34 -9.82
N THR A 291 -24.06 0.43 -9.11
CA THR A 291 -25.48 0.11 -9.30
C THR A 291 -26.09 -0.25 -7.95
N GLU A 292 -27.25 0.34 -7.65
CA GLU A 292 -27.99 0.03 -6.43
C GLU A 292 -28.71 -1.32 -6.58
N THR A 293 -28.48 -2.23 -5.64
CA THR A 293 -29.11 -3.56 -5.61
C THR A 293 -29.85 -3.84 -4.29
N GLY A 294 -29.77 -2.92 -3.32
CA GLY A 294 -30.32 -3.11 -1.97
C GLY A 294 -29.42 -3.96 -1.06
N SER A 295 -28.19 -4.25 -1.46
CA SER A 295 -27.18 -4.94 -0.66
C SER A 295 -25.79 -4.42 -0.97
N TYR A 296 -24.90 -4.46 0.03
CA TYR A 296 -23.52 -3.99 -0.08
C TYR A 296 -22.54 -5.09 0.34
N LEU A 297 -21.38 -5.11 -0.31
CA LEU A 297 -20.27 -5.95 0.12
C LEU A 297 -19.44 -5.20 1.17
N LYS A 298 -19.04 -5.89 2.23
CA LYS A 298 -18.05 -5.43 3.23
C LYS A 298 -16.91 -6.45 3.27
N THR A 299 -15.69 -6.00 3.57
CA THR A 299 -14.52 -6.90 3.67
C THR A 299 -13.76 -6.68 4.97
N LYS A 300 -13.53 -7.76 5.73
CA LYS A 300 -12.61 -7.78 6.87
C LYS A 300 -11.22 -8.28 6.45
N GLU A 301 -10.18 -7.73 7.05
CA GLU A 301 -8.79 -8.09 6.79
C GLU A 301 -8.19 -8.88 7.96
N GLU A 302 -7.65 -10.05 7.67
CA GLU A 302 -6.92 -10.90 8.62
C GLU A 302 -5.44 -10.96 8.23
N PRO A 303 -4.54 -10.34 9.00
CA PRO A 303 -3.10 -10.42 8.75
C PRO A 303 -2.55 -11.81 9.04
N CYS A 304 -1.64 -12.28 8.19
CA CYS A 304 -0.98 -13.57 8.34
C CYS A 304 0.47 -13.51 7.85
N ASP A 305 1.22 -14.58 8.08
CA ASP A 305 2.48 -14.78 7.37
C ASP A 305 2.18 -15.11 5.90
N PHE A 306 2.99 -14.59 4.96
CA PHE A 306 2.80 -14.87 3.55
C PHE A 306 2.85 -16.37 3.19
N ARG A 307 3.60 -17.17 3.96
CA ARG A 307 3.66 -18.63 3.80
C ARG A 307 2.32 -19.30 4.05
N ASP A 308 1.48 -18.69 4.88
CA ASP A 308 0.14 -19.20 5.20
C ASP A 308 -0.89 -18.78 4.15
N ASN A 309 -0.52 -17.95 3.17
CA ASN A 309 -1.43 -17.38 2.18
C ASN A 309 -0.87 -17.52 0.75
N ASN A 310 -0.48 -18.74 0.37
CA ASN A 310 0.01 -19.06 -0.98
C ASN A 310 1.16 -18.16 -1.46
N LEU A 311 2.03 -17.75 -0.53
CA LEU A 311 3.16 -16.85 -0.80
C LEU A 311 2.76 -15.46 -1.33
N GLU A 312 1.52 -15.03 -1.06
CA GLU A 312 1.02 -13.71 -1.44
C GLU A 312 1.67 -12.62 -0.57
N ARG A 313 2.41 -11.70 -1.19
CA ARG A 313 3.30 -10.75 -0.50
C ARG A 313 2.71 -9.34 -0.52
N TYR A 314 2.30 -8.83 0.64
CA TYR A 314 1.77 -7.46 0.74
C TYR A 314 2.78 -6.49 1.35
N TYR A 315 3.41 -6.84 2.47
CA TYR A 315 4.26 -5.92 3.23
C TYR A 315 5.64 -6.53 3.50
N PRO A 316 6.74 -5.95 2.97
CA PRO A 316 8.09 -6.31 3.39
C PRO A 316 8.25 -6.09 4.89
N VAL A 317 8.83 -7.07 5.60
CA VAL A 317 9.07 -6.96 7.04
C VAL A 317 10.43 -6.31 7.28
N LYS A 318 10.45 -5.29 8.14
CA LYS A 318 11.68 -4.69 8.67
C LYS A 318 11.89 -5.24 10.08
N ASP A 319 12.83 -6.15 10.24
CA ASP A 319 13.24 -6.63 11.55
C ASP A 319 14.18 -5.61 12.23
N ALA A 320 14.12 -5.56 13.56
CA ALA A 320 14.92 -4.62 14.34
C ALA A 320 16.44 -4.92 14.28
N ALA A 321 16.82 -6.17 14.01
CA ALA A 321 18.23 -6.58 13.91
C ALA A 321 18.87 -6.23 12.54
N GLY A 322 18.07 -5.84 11.54
CA GLY A 322 18.51 -5.50 10.20
C GLY A 322 18.85 -6.71 9.30
N GLU A 323 18.53 -7.93 9.72
CA GLU A 323 18.88 -9.17 9.01
C GLU A 323 18.21 -9.28 7.64
N SER A 324 16.93 -8.90 7.54
CA SER A 324 16.17 -8.93 6.29
C SER A 324 16.72 -7.92 5.30
N GLN A 325 17.12 -6.74 5.79
CA GLN A 325 17.75 -5.72 4.96
C GLN A 325 19.12 -6.17 4.46
N ALA A 326 19.95 -6.76 5.34
CA ALA A 326 21.25 -7.30 4.94
C ALA A 326 21.09 -8.41 3.88
N ARG A 327 20.13 -9.32 4.06
CA ARG A 327 19.81 -10.37 3.09
C ARG A 327 19.35 -9.79 1.74
N TYR A 328 18.48 -8.78 1.75
CA TYR A 328 18.07 -8.10 0.53
C TYR A 328 19.27 -7.47 -0.19
N LEU A 329 20.19 -6.83 0.53
CA LEU A 329 21.39 -6.24 -0.08
C LEU A 329 22.27 -7.31 -0.75
N THR A 330 22.39 -8.51 -0.18
CA THR A 330 23.09 -9.63 -0.84
C THR A 330 22.42 -10.05 -2.15
N TYR A 331 21.08 -10.14 -2.19
CA TYR A 331 20.37 -10.39 -3.44
C TYR A 331 20.54 -9.24 -4.45
N LYS A 332 20.49 -8.01 -3.97
CA LYS A 332 20.65 -6.81 -4.80
C LYS A 332 22.02 -6.77 -5.47
N GLU A 333 23.09 -7.11 -4.77
CA GLU A 333 24.45 -7.19 -5.34
C GLU A 333 24.57 -8.23 -6.46
N LEU A 334 23.76 -9.28 -6.44
CA LEU A 334 23.69 -10.26 -7.52
C LEU A 334 22.89 -9.70 -8.70
N ALA A 335 21.72 -9.11 -8.42
CA ALA A 335 20.88 -8.46 -9.42
C ALA A 335 21.59 -7.32 -10.16
N ASP A 336 22.41 -6.53 -9.47
CA ASP A 336 23.15 -5.40 -10.05
C ASP A 336 24.22 -5.85 -11.07
N LYS A 337 24.56 -7.15 -11.12
CA LYS A 337 25.49 -7.73 -12.10
C LYS A 337 24.80 -8.27 -13.35
N GLU A 338 23.47 -8.32 -13.36
CA GLU A 338 22.69 -8.81 -14.49
C GLU A 338 22.58 -7.73 -15.58
N GLU A 339 23.14 -7.98 -16.76
CA GLU A 339 23.12 -6.98 -17.84
C GLU A 339 21.73 -6.81 -18.49
N LYS A 340 20.94 -7.88 -18.53
CA LYS A 340 19.64 -7.93 -19.22
C LYS A 340 18.44 -7.97 -18.28
N LEU A 341 18.64 -7.90 -16.96
CA LEU A 341 17.57 -8.05 -15.98
C LEU A 341 17.62 -6.90 -14.96
N THR A 342 16.46 -6.31 -14.66
CA THR A 342 16.36 -5.26 -13.65
C THR A 342 15.14 -5.50 -12.76
N PHE A 343 15.36 -5.53 -11.45
CA PHE A 343 14.28 -5.64 -10.48
C PHE A 343 13.63 -4.29 -10.20
N ILE A 344 12.30 -4.26 -10.19
CA ILE A 344 11.47 -3.06 -10.05
C ILE A 344 10.33 -3.29 -9.05
N GLY A 345 9.77 -2.19 -8.53
CA GLY A 345 8.58 -2.24 -7.68
C GLY A 345 8.76 -2.93 -6.33
N ARG A 346 7.67 -2.98 -5.55
CA ARG A 346 7.66 -3.41 -4.13
C ARG A 346 8.39 -4.74 -3.86
N CYS A 347 8.08 -5.78 -4.62
CA CYS A 347 8.63 -7.12 -4.38
C CYS A 347 10.04 -7.28 -4.94
N GLY A 348 10.31 -6.71 -6.13
CA GLY A 348 11.65 -6.74 -6.71
C GLY A 348 12.68 -5.94 -5.92
N THR A 349 12.27 -4.84 -5.28
CA THR A 349 13.19 -3.98 -4.51
C THR A 349 13.04 -4.12 -2.99
N TYR A 350 12.21 -5.06 -2.50
CA TYR A 350 11.93 -5.28 -1.08
C TYR A 350 11.59 -3.99 -0.30
N GLN A 351 10.75 -3.13 -0.90
CA GLN A 351 10.42 -1.81 -0.34
C GLN A 351 8.92 -1.66 -0.09
N TYR A 352 8.55 -1.18 1.09
CA TYR A 352 7.17 -0.76 1.33
C TYR A 352 6.93 0.59 0.63
N LEU A 353 6.21 0.53 -0.49
CA LEU A 353 5.93 1.68 -1.36
C LEU A 353 4.42 1.90 -1.51
N ASP A 354 4.00 3.15 -1.35
CA ASP A 354 2.68 3.62 -1.75
C ASP A 354 2.58 3.75 -3.29
N MET A 355 1.37 3.82 -3.84
CA MET A 355 1.15 3.82 -5.30
C MET A 355 1.92 4.95 -5.99
N HIS A 356 1.87 6.18 -5.46
CA HIS A 356 2.58 7.31 -6.05
C HIS A 356 4.11 7.15 -6.01
N GLN A 357 4.65 6.47 -4.99
CA GLN A 357 6.07 6.21 -4.86
C GLN A 357 6.54 5.19 -5.90
N VAL A 358 5.77 4.11 -6.10
CA VAL A 358 6.04 3.11 -7.14
C VAL A 358 6.01 3.74 -8.52
N ILE A 359 4.99 4.56 -8.82
CA ILE A 359 4.88 5.24 -10.12
C ILE A 359 6.07 6.16 -10.34
N ASN A 360 6.38 7.03 -9.37
CA ASN A 360 7.51 7.95 -9.48
C ASN A 360 8.86 7.22 -9.65
N GLN A 361 9.11 6.18 -8.83
CA GLN A 361 10.32 5.36 -8.94
C GLN A 361 10.43 4.72 -10.34
N SER A 362 9.31 4.25 -10.88
CA SER A 362 9.27 3.59 -12.18
C SER A 362 9.47 4.56 -13.35
N LEU A 363 8.86 5.76 -13.29
CA LEU A 363 9.10 6.83 -14.27
C LEU A 363 10.58 7.23 -14.31
N GLN A 364 11.18 7.42 -13.13
CA GLN A 364 12.61 7.76 -13.02
C GLN A 364 13.50 6.63 -13.54
N GLY A 365 13.18 5.38 -13.18
CA GLY A 365 13.95 4.21 -13.60
C GLY A 365 13.88 3.96 -15.11
N ALA A 366 12.68 4.01 -15.71
CA ALA A 366 12.51 3.88 -17.16
C ALA A 366 13.22 5.00 -17.93
N THR A 367 13.09 6.25 -17.46
CA THR A 367 13.76 7.40 -18.08
C THR A 367 15.28 7.28 -18.02
N ARG A 368 15.83 6.80 -16.90
CA ARG A 368 17.27 6.57 -16.75
C ARG A 368 17.76 5.53 -17.74
N TRP A 369 17.08 4.38 -17.82
CA TRP A 369 17.45 3.30 -18.73
C TRP A 369 17.43 3.74 -20.21
N LEU A 370 16.44 4.55 -20.60
CA LEU A 370 16.38 5.12 -21.95
C LEU A 370 17.58 6.03 -22.26
N ARG A 371 17.96 6.90 -21.30
CA ARG A 371 19.10 7.82 -21.48
C ARG A 371 20.42 7.09 -21.64
N GLU A 372 20.66 6.07 -20.82
CA GLU A 372 21.88 5.26 -20.88
C GLU A 372 22.03 4.62 -22.27
N ARG A 373 20.94 4.11 -22.87
CA ARG A 373 20.98 3.55 -24.24
C ARG A 373 21.14 4.58 -25.35
N ASP A 374 20.59 5.77 -25.19
CA ASP A 374 20.82 6.87 -26.14
C ASP A 374 22.30 7.30 -26.13
N GLU A 375 22.93 7.30 -24.96
CA GLU A 375 24.36 7.60 -24.80
C GLU A 375 25.24 6.51 -25.42
N ASP A 376 24.94 5.24 -25.15
CA ASP A 376 25.64 4.10 -25.76
C ASP A 376 25.52 4.09 -27.29
N ALA A 377 24.33 4.37 -27.82
CA ALA A 377 24.10 4.45 -29.27
C ALA A 377 24.88 5.60 -29.91
N ARG A 378 25.03 6.74 -29.21
CA ARG A 378 25.85 7.88 -29.68
C ARG A 378 27.35 7.64 -29.54
N ALA A 379 27.78 6.84 -28.57
CA ALA A 379 29.19 6.50 -28.38
C ALA A 379 29.66 5.42 -29.40
N ALA A 380 28.74 4.58 -29.89
CA ALA A 380 29.02 3.52 -30.84
C ALA A 380 28.94 3.95 -32.32
N GLY A 381 28.36 5.11 -32.62
CA GLY A 381 28.23 5.68 -33.98
C GLY A 381 29.18 6.85 -34.20
#